data_AF-A0A6C0EQE1-F1
#
_entry.id   AF-A0A6C0EQE1-F1
#
_cell.length_a   1.000
_cell.length_b   1.000
_cell.length_c   1.000
_cell.angle_alpha   90.00
_cell.angle_beta   90.00
_cell.angle_gamma   90.00
#
_symmetry.space_group_name_H-M   'P 1'
#
loop_
_entity.id
_entity.type
_entity.pdbx_description
1 polymer ?
#
loop_
_entity_poly.entity_id
_entity_poly.type
_entity_poly.pdbx_seq_one_letter_code
_entity_poly.pdbx_strand_id
1 'polypeptide(L)'
;MISYIDIFIRYIIIGIISAYLLIYGLRPAVPYPEELLELYEHNWILMIIIIINIYILIWDLRIGLLMALSIIALIFDMIIFTK
;
A
#
# COMPACT_ATOMS: atom_id res chain seq x y z
N MET A 1 -20.29 10.94 16.65
CA MET A 1 -19.85 9.97 17.69
C MET A 1 -19.07 8.89 16.96
N ILE A 2 -17.75 8.80 17.16
CA ILE A 2 -16.94 7.75 16.52
C ILE A 2 -17.26 6.44 17.23
N SER A 3 -17.64 5.42 16.47
CA SER A 3 -17.95 4.09 17.01
C SER A 3 -16.66 3.35 17.36
N TYR A 4 -16.66 2.58 18.46
CA TYR A 4 -15.54 1.69 18.79
C TYR A 4 -15.19 0.73 17.66
N ILE A 5 -16.18 0.36 16.85
CA ILE A 5 -16.02 -0.49 15.67
C ILE A 5 -15.22 0.24 14.58
N ASP A 6 -15.45 1.53 14.36
CA ASP A 6 -14.70 2.33 13.38
C ASP A 6 -13.22 2.41 13.77
N ILE A 7 -12.94 2.65 15.05
CA ILE A 7 -11.58 2.67 15.61
C ILE A 7 -10.90 1.32 15.41
N PHE A 8 -11.59 0.22 15.74
CA PHE A 8 -11.07 -1.13 15.59
C PHE A 8 -10.71 -1.45 14.14
N ILE A 9 -11.58 -1.11 13.19
CA ILE A 9 -11.34 -1.31 11.76
C ILE A 9 -10.11 -0.51 11.30
N ARG A 10 -9.97 0.75 11.70
CA ARG A 10 -8.79 1.58 11.37
C ARG A 10 -7.50 0.93 11.84
N TYR A 11 -7.46 0.42 13.06
CA TYR A 11 -6.26 -0.23 13.58
C TYR A 11 -5.92 -1.55 12.88
N ILE A 12 -6.93 -2.33 12.47
CA ILE A 12 -6.69 -3.52 11.62
C ILE A 12 -6.07 -3.11 10.29
N ILE A 13 -6.61 -2.08 9.64
CA ILE A 13 -6.09 -1.59 8.35
C ILE A 13 -4.65 -1.11 8.51
N ILE A 14 -4.36 -0.33 9.56
CA ILE A 14 -2.98 0.10 9.87
C ILE A 14 -2.07 -1.12 10.04
N GLY A 15 -2.49 -2.13 10.80
CA GLY A 15 -1.73 -3.35 11.01
C GLY A 15 -1.41 -4.08 9.70
N ILE A 16 -2.40 -4.26 8.82
CA ILE A 16 -2.24 -4.94 7.53
C ILE A 16 -1.28 -4.18 6.62
N ILE A 17 -1.48 -2.86 6.45
CA ILE A 17 -0.62 -2.05 5.57
C ILE A 17 0.80 -1.97 6.13
N SER A 18 0.96 -1.88 7.46
CA SER A 18 2.28 -1.87 8.10
C SER A 18 3.01 -3.20 7.89
N ALA A 19 2.29 -4.33 8.04
CA ALA A 19 2.85 -5.65 7.78
C ALA A 19 3.29 -5.80 6.32
N TYR A 20 2.45 -5.39 5.36
CA TYR A 20 2.81 -5.36 3.94
C TYR A 20 4.09 -4.55 3.69
N LEU A 21 4.12 -3.32 4.21
CA LEU A 21 5.25 -2.40 4.02
C LEU A 21 6.55 -2.97 4.58
N LEU A 22 6.51 -3.60 5.76
CA LEU A 22 7.71 -4.15 6.41
C LEU A 22 8.19 -5.47 5.77
N ILE A 23 7.27 -6.31 5.31
CA ILE A 23 7.60 -7.63 4.76
C ILE A 23 8.08 -7.53 3.31
N TYR A 24 7.42 -6.70 2.51
CA TYR A 24 7.66 -6.57 1.08
C TYR A 24 8.25 -5.20 0.71
N GLY A 25 7.52 -4.11 0.97
CA GLY A 25 7.88 -2.79 0.44
C GLY A 25 9.23 -2.22 0.90
N LEU A 26 9.66 -2.51 2.12
CA LEU A 26 10.93 -2.01 2.66
C LEU A 26 12.03 -3.07 2.67
N ARG A 27 11.77 -4.24 2.07
CA ARG A 27 12.70 -5.38 2.10
C ARG A 27 13.08 -5.82 0.68
N PRO A 28 14.08 -5.16 0.06
CA PRO A 28 14.48 -5.40 -1.33
C PRO A 28 15.02 -6.82 -1.61
N ALA A 29 15.33 -7.61 -0.58
CA ALA A 29 15.83 -8.97 -0.71
C ALA A 29 14.71 -10.03 -0.82
N VAL A 30 13.44 -9.65 -0.66
CA VAL A 30 12.31 -10.58 -0.73
C VAL A 30 11.57 -10.36 -2.05
N PRO A 31 11.48 -11.39 -2.91
CA PRO A 31 10.68 -11.29 -4.12
C PRO A 31 9.21 -11.16 -3.75
N TYR A 32 8.49 -10.32 -4.49
CA TYR A 32 7.04 -10.27 -4.43
C TYR A 32 6.45 -11.60 -4.94
N PRO A 33 5.29 -12.03 -4.43
CA PRO A 33 4.49 -13.08 -5.03
C PRO A 33 4.27 -12.85 -6.54
N GLU A 34 4.25 -13.92 -7.32
CA GLU A 34 4.08 -13.84 -8.78
C GLU A 34 2.78 -13.15 -9.17
N GLU A 35 1.69 -13.38 -8.42
CA GLU A 35 0.40 -12.76 -8.67
C GLU A 35 0.43 -11.24 -8.46
N LEU A 36 1.28 -10.76 -7.54
CA LEU A 36 1.48 -9.33 -7.34
C LEU A 36 2.31 -8.74 -8.48
N LEU A 37 3.35 -9.45 -8.94
CA LEU A 37 4.18 -9.01 -10.06
C LEU A 37 3.38 -8.88 -11.36
N GLU A 38 2.55 -9.88 -11.71
CA GLU A 38 1.66 -9.81 -12.88
C GLU A 38 0.71 -8.61 -12.82
N LEU A 39 0.18 -8.34 -11.63
CA LEU A 39 -0.70 -7.19 -11.37
C LEU A 39 0.07 -5.86 -11.52
N TYR A 40 1.39 -5.85 -11.29
CA TYR A 40 2.24 -4.67 -11.45
C TYR A 40 2.72 -4.44 -12.89
N GLU A 41 2.71 -5.44 -13.77
CA GLU A 41 2.96 -5.23 -15.21
C GLU A 41 1.88 -4.32 -15.85
N HIS A 42 0.73 -4.19 -15.18
CA HIS A 42 -0.37 -3.34 -15.59
C HIS A 42 -0.28 -1.94 -14.96
N ASN A 43 0.48 -1.04 -15.59
CA ASN A 43 0.68 0.34 -15.14
C ASN A 43 -0.61 1.12 -14.79
N TRP A 44 -1.76 0.79 -15.38
CA TRP A 44 -3.04 1.42 -15.07
C TRP A 44 -3.52 1.12 -13.64
N ILE A 45 -3.10 0.00 -13.06
CA ILE A 45 -3.46 -0.36 -11.69
C ILE A 45 -2.81 0.59 -10.68
N LEU A 46 -1.57 1.03 -10.94
CA LEU A 46 -0.92 2.05 -10.11
C LEU A 46 -1.75 3.34 -10.05
N MET A 47 -2.33 3.76 -11.19
CA MET A 47 -3.19 4.95 -11.23
C MET A 47 -4.46 4.76 -10.38
N ILE A 48 -5.06 3.58 -10.39
CA ILE A 48 -6.22 3.26 -9.54
C ILE A 48 -5.83 3.30 -8.05
N ILE A 49 -4.69 2.69 -7.70
CA ILE A 49 -4.21 2.67 -6.32
C ILE A 49 -3.95 4.10 -5.80
N ILE A 50 -3.40 4.98 -6.64
CA ILE A 50 -3.20 6.40 -6.31
C ILE A 50 -4.55 7.10 -6.07
N ILE A 51 -5.55 6.87 -6.92
CA ILE A 51 -6.90 7.45 -6.73
C ILE A 51 -7.52 6.97 -5.42
N ILE A 52 -7.44 5.67 -5.12
CA ILE A 52 -7.93 5.11 -3.85
C ILE A 52 -7.20 5.76 -2.67
N ASN A 53 -5.88 5.95 -2.78
CA ASN A 53 -5.09 6.59 -1.72
C ASN A 53 -5.56 8.01 -1.42
N ILE A 54 -5.95 8.79 -2.43
CA ILE A 54 -6.49 10.14 -2.24
C ILE A 54 -7.78 10.10 -1.41
N TYR A 55 -8.71 9.19 -1.73
CA TYR A 55 -9.94 9.03 -0.94
C TYR A 55 -9.64 8.60 0.50
N ILE A 56 -8.67 7.71 0.69
CA ILE A 56 -8.25 7.25 2.01
C ILE A 56 -7.58 8.38 2.80
N LEU A 57 -6.76 9.23 2.17
CA LEU A 57 -6.16 10.41 2.82
C LEU A 57 -7.22 11.38 3.36
N ILE A 58 -8.32 11.56 2.61
CA ILE A 58 -9.46 12.39 3.05
C ILE A 58 -10.19 11.73 4.24
N TRP A 59 -10.29 10.40 4.25
CA TRP A 59 -10.99 9.64 5.29
C TRP A 59 -10.18 9.42 6.58
N ASP A 60 -8.88 9.15 6.44
CA ASP A 60 -7.92 8.97 7.53
C ASP A 60 -6.50 9.31 7.06
N LEU A 61 -5.96 10.41 7.59
CA LEU A 61 -4.63 10.88 7.22
C LEU A 61 -3.52 9.85 7.51
N ARG A 62 -3.61 9.11 8.62
CA ARG A 62 -2.55 8.17 9.04
C ARG A 62 -2.52 6.96 8.12
N ILE A 63 -3.70 6.39 7.84
CA ILE A 63 -3.83 5.26 6.92
C ILE A 63 -3.43 5.68 5.51
N GLY A 64 -3.89 6.86 5.07
CA GLY A 64 -3.55 7.40 3.75
C GLY A 64 -2.05 7.61 3.57
N LEU A 65 -1.36 8.19 4.57
CA LEU A 65 0.09 8.36 4.53
C LEU A 65 0.85 7.02 4.53
N LEU A 66 0.39 6.05 5.31
CA LEU A 66 1.00 4.72 5.36
C LEU A 66 0.85 3.98 4.02
N MET A 67 -0.33 4.09 3.40
CA MET A 67 -0.55 3.57 2.06
C MET A 67 0.25 4.34 1.00
N ALA A 68 0.43 5.66 1.15
CA ALA A 68 1.26 6.45 0.24
C ALA A 68 2.73 6.00 0.31
N LEU A 69 3.27 5.74 1.51
CA LEU A 69 4.59 5.15 1.69
C LEU A 69 4.71 3.78 1.01
N SER A 70 3.66 2.95 1.11
CA SER A 70 3.60 1.65 0.45
C SER A 70 3.58 1.75 -1.08
N ILE A 71 2.90 2.75 -1.63
CA ILE A 71 2.89 3.04 -3.06
C ILE A 71 4.27 3.53 -3.52
N ILE A 72 4.92 4.40 -2.76
CA ILE A 72 6.26 4.90 -3.09
C ILE A 72 7.26 3.73 -3.11
N ALA A 73 7.26 2.91 -2.06
CA ALA A 73 8.09 1.70 -1.99
C ALA A 73 7.89 0.81 -3.21
N LEU A 74 6.62 0.55 -3.57
CA LEU A 74 6.28 -0.22 -4.76
C LEU A 74 6.85 0.38 -6.04
N ILE A 75 6.72 1.70 -6.24
CA ILE A 75 7.27 2.37 -7.44
C ILE A 75 8.79 2.20 -7.52
N PHE A 76 9.49 2.34 -6.38
CA PHE A 76 10.93 2.10 -6.34
C PHE A 76 11.29 0.67 -6.72
N ASP A 77 10.58 -0.32 -6.17
CA ASP A 77 10.79 -1.72 -6.50
C ASP A 77 10.55 -1.96 -8.00
N MET A 78 9.46 -1.45 -8.57
CA MET A 78 9.20 -1.54 -10.01
C MET A 78 10.34 -0.95 -10.85
N ILE A 79 10.88 0.21 -10.49
CA ILE A 79 12.02 0.83 -11.20
C ILE A 79 13.29 -0.02 -11.10
N ILE A 80 13.55 -0.64 -9.94
CA ILE A 80 14.75 -1.44 -9.70
C ILE A 80 14.67 -2.79 -10.41
N PHE A 81 13.50 -3.43 -10.39
CA PHE A 81 13.29 -4.78 -10.93
C PHE A 81 12.86 -4.79 -12.41
N THR A 82 12.34 -3.68 -12.96
CA THR A 82 12.04 -3.54 -14.41
C THR A 82 13.30 -3.15 -15.18
N LYS A 83 14.25 -4.09 -15.28
CA LYS A 83 15.44 -3.97 -16.13
C LYS A 83 15.45 -5.03 -17.22
#